data_AF-A0AAU7AY89-F1
#
_entry.id   AF-A0AAU7AY89-F1
#
_cell.length_a   1.000
_cell.length_b   1.000
_cell.length_c   1.000
_cell.angle_alpha   90.00
_cell.angle_beta   90.00
_cell.angle_gamma   90.00
#
_symmetry.space_group_name_H-M   'P 1'
#
loop_
_entity.id
_entity.type
_entity.pdbx_description
1 polymer ?
#
loop_
_entity_poly.entity_id
_entity_poly.type
_entity_poly.pdbx_seq_one_letter_code
_entity_poly.pdbx_strand_id
1 'polypeptide(L)'
;MRNCVRMLALGLAAAAALGAAPVATAANGDETVWLCHPSAATDPCRGNLDTSVLHGDGTAGVTSPLVPAAPPVDCFYVYPTVSNQLGATATKTADPEVKSIATYQAQRFSQQCRVFAPVYRQGTVVSIFNGGFTDASREVAYGDVLRAFKEYLAQDSRGRGFVLIGHSQGTGVLRRLIREQIDTVPALRKRLVSALLLGGNVLVKTDSDRGGDFQNVPLCRKDRQLGCVIAYSTFLDDPPDATRFGKPPTGVDRLTGLPPKAGLEVACTNPASLAANADSPFTTYVPSEPFAPGFLALGVIATFNGLPPTAGTPWIQPADRYAGRCATVNGANVLKVRQLPGARHLTAFPDSGWGLHLVDVNGAFGDLQRAVDTQSAAYLARLAAAKRAPRVSLVAAGGFGRTPAGLRCLRSATTVRIAGADRRKVARVDFGVRGKRVARDRTTPFSVRVARTSFRRGVPARVTAAVTLKDGRTRTVATTLRRCG
;
A
#
# COMPACT_ATOMS: atom_id res chain seq x y z
N MET A 1 -24.21 96.69 -16.67
CA MET A 1 -25.66 96.47 -16.48
C MET A 1 -25.86 95.23 -15.60
N ARG A 2 -27.02 95.11 -14.95
CA ARG A 2 -27.36 94.00 -14.03
C ARG A 2 -27.40 92.65 -14.75
N ASN A 3 -26.96 91.57 -14.08
CA ASN A 3 -27.91 90.57 -13.53
C ASN A 3 -27.20 89.52 -12.66
N CYS A 4 -27.67 89.39 -11.42
CA CYS A 4 -27.37 88.26 -10.54
C CYS A 4 -28.41 87.16 -10.75
N VAL A 5 -28.00 85.90 -10.85
CA VAL A 5 -28.81 84.75 -10.40
C VAL A 5 -27.90 83.77 -9.66
N ARG A 6 -28.38 83.27 -8.52
CA ARG A 6 -27.69 82.30 -7.66
C ARG A 6 -27.80 80.88 -8.25
N MET A 7 -26.80 80.04 -8.04
CA MET A 7 -27.03 78.60 -7.83
C MET A 7 -26.21 78.06 -6.66
N LEU A 8 -26.74 76.98 -6.07
CA LEU A 8 -26.42 76.49 -4.72
C LEU A 8 -25.00 75.94 -4.61
N ALA A 9 -24.33 76.29 -3.52
CA ALA A 9 -23.24 75.49 -2.98
C ALA A 9 -23.82 74.36 -2.11
N LEU A 10 -23.96 73.15 -2.66
CA LEU A 10 -24.11 71.95 -1.84
C LEU A 10 -22.71 71.43 -1.50
N GLY A 11 -22.28 71.65 -0.25
CA GLY A 11 -21.07 71.03 0.26
C GLY A 11 -21.31 69.56 0.58
N LEU A 12 -20.88 68.65 -0.29
CA LEU A 12 -20.68 67.26 0.12
C LEU A 12 -19.35 67.15 0.89
N ALA A 13 -19.45 67.12 2.21
CA ALA A 13 -18.36 66.63 3.05
C ALA A 13 -18.20 65.12 2.81
N ALA A 14 -17.34 64.73 1.87
CA ALA A 14 -16.95 63.34 1.69
C ALA A 14 -16.09 62.90 2.89
N ALA A 15 -16.75 62.40 3.93
CA ALA A 15 -16.07 61.71 5.01
C ALA A 15 -15.35 60.48 4.44
N ALA A 16 -14.02 60.56 4.37
CA ALA A 16 -13.18 59.44 3.95
C ALA A 16 -13.21 58.36 5.02
N ALA A 17 -14.27 57.56 5.01
CA ALA A 17 -14.31 56.28 5.71
C ALA A 17 -13.25 55.39 5.08
N LEU A 18 -12.06 55.39 5.68
CA LEU A 18 -11.05 54.34 5.53
C LEU A 18 -11.65 53.05 6.08
N GLY A 19 -12.54 52.45 5.30
CA GLY A 19 -12.95 51.08 5.49
C GLY A 19 -11.70 50.24 5.37
N ALA A 20 -11.20 49.75 6.51
CA ALA A 20 -10.22 48.70 6.52
C ALA A 20 -10.85 47.52 5.79
N ALA A 21 -10.46 47.34 4.52
CA ALA A 21 -10.75 46.11 3.81
C ALA A 21 -10.30 44.97 4.72
N PRO A 22 -11.10 43.91 4.92
CA PRO A 22 -10.65 42.79 5.70
C PRO A 22 -9.37 42.29 5.03
N VAL A 23 -8.23 42.50 5.71
CA VAL A 23 -6.97 41.87 5.33
C VAL A 23 -7.29 40.40 5.36
N ALA A 24 -7.38 39.79 4.18
CA ALA A 24 -7.62 38.38 4.05
C ALA A 24 -6.49 37.70 4.83
N THR A 25 -6.82 37.19 6.01
CA THR A 25 -5.89 36.41 6.81
C THR A 25 -5.48 35.26 5.91
N ALA A 26 -4.18 35.20 5.57
CA ALA A 26 -3.67 34.16 4.72
C ALA A 26 -3.99 32.82 5.38
N ALA A 27 -4.99 32.12 4.84
CA ALA A 27 -5.37 30.81 5.35
C ALA A 27 -4.14 29.91 5.29
N ASN A 28 -3.80 29.27 6.42
CA ASN A 28 -2.54 28.56 6.59
C ASN A 28 -2.26 27.64 5.39
N GLY A 29 -1.23 27.95 4.60
CA GLY A 29 -0.79 27.12 3.46
C GLY A 29 -0.31 25.72 3.87
N ASP A 30 -0.34 25.45 5.18
CA ASP A 30 0.11 24.24 5.82
C ASP A 30 -0.97 23.20 6.13
N GLU A 31 -2.24 23.43 5.83
CA GLU A 31 -3.25 22.37 5.94
C GLU A 31 -3.07 21.26 4.87
N THR A 32 -3.54 20.05 5.19
CA THR A 32 -3.65 18.94 4.25
C THR A 32 -4.95 19.08 3.46
N VAL A 33 -4.85 19.29 2.15
CA VAL A 33 -6.01 19.20 1.25
C VAL A 33 -6.13 17.76 0.78
N TRP A 34 -7.26 17.11 1.07
CA TRP A 34 -7.49 15.73 0.64
C TRP A 34 -8.19 15.68 -0.72
N LEU A 35 -7.57 15.00 -1.68
CA LEU A 35 -8.20 14.64 -2.97
C LEU A 35 -9.16 13.48 -2.78
N CYS A 36 -8.72 12.46 -2.04
CA CYS A 36 -9.52 11.29 -1.66
C CYS A 36 -9.43 11.09 -0.15
N HIS A 37 -10.57 10.98 0.51
CA HIS A 37 -10.67 10.68 1.93
C HIS A 37 -11.99 9.95 2.21
N PRO A 38 -12.01 8.85 2.99
CA PRO A 38 -13.23 8.07 3.23
C PRO A 38 -14.37 8.82 3.94
N SER A 39 -14.06 9.98 4.53
CA SER A 39 -15.01 10.88 5.21
C SER A 39 -15.42 12.10 4.36
N ALA A 40 -14.89 12.25 3.13
CA ALA A 40 -15.23 13.37 2.26
C ALA A 40 -16.62 13.20 1.66
N ALA A 41 -17.35 14.32 1.48
CA ALA A 41 -18.66 14.31 0.84
C ALA A 41 -18.60 13.94 -0.65
N THR A 42 -17.44 14.19 -1.30
CA THR A 42 -17.13 13.75 -2.66
C THR A 42 -15.73 13.14 -2.65
N ASP A 43 -15.59 11.93 -3.19
CA ASP A 43 -14.33 11.17 -3.21
C ASP A 43 -14.15 10.53 -4.60
N PRO A 44 -13.28 11.05 -5.48
CA PRO A 44 -13.05 10.46 -6.81
C PRO A 44 -12.44 9.05 -6.72
N CYS A 45 -11.85 8.66 -5.57
CA CYS A 45 -11.38 7.31 -5.31
C CYS A 45 -12.48 6.34 -4.85
N ARG A 46 -13.75 6.76 -4.73
CA ARG A 46 -14.87 5.86 -4.40
C ARG A 46 -16.12 6.20 -5.22
N GLY A 47 -16.53 5.28 -6.10
CA GLY A 47 -17.70 5.47 -6.97
C GLY A 47 -18.28 4.15 -7.48
N ASN A 48 -19.15 4.22 -8.49
CA ASN A 48 -19.63 3.02 -9.18
C ASN A 48 -18.46 2.38 -9.95
N LEU A 49 -18.28 1.08 -9.76
CA LEU A 49 -17.23 0.27 -10.39
C LEU A 49 -17.77 -0.74 -11.42
N ASP A 50 -19.05 -0.64 -11.81
CA ASP A 50 -19.61 -1.45 -12.91
C ASP A 50 -18.68 -1.42 -14.12
N THR A 51 -18.34 -2.61 -14.60
CA THR A 51 -17.30 -2.82 -15.59
C THR A 51 -17.83 -3.66 -16.74
N SER A 52 -17.88 -3.09 -17.94
CA SER A 52 -18.14 -3.82 -19.18
C SER A 52 -16.91 -4.64 -19.54
N VAL A 53 -17.06 -5.94 -19.66
CA VAL A 53 -16.01 -6.86 -20.08
C VAL A 53 -16.27 -7.21 -21.54
N LEU A 54 -15.47 -6.64 -22.44
CA LEU A 54 -15.54 -6.96 -23.86
C LEU A 54 -14.55 -8.09 -24.17
N HIS A 55 -15.02 -9.08 -24.93
CA HIS A 55 -14.25 -10.25 -25.36
C HIS A 55 -13.81 -10.13 -26.82
N GLY A 56 -12.78 -10.89 -27.21
CA GLY A 56 -12.21 -10.83 -28.57
C GLY A 56 -13.10 -11.43 -29.67
N ASP A 57 -14.17 -12.12 -29.28
CA ASP A 57 -15.22 -12.64 -30.17
C ASP A 57 -16.37 -11.62 -30.40
N GLY A 58 -16.25 -10.40 -29.85
CA GLY A 58 -17.27 -9.36 -29.92
C GLY A 58 -18.36 -9.48 -28.86
N THR A 59 -18.35 -10.51 -28.01
CA THR A 59 -19.30 -10.61 -26.90
C THR A 59 -18.95 -9.63 -25.77
N ALA A 60 -19.98 -9.21 -25.01
CA ALA A 60 -19.85 -8.28 -23.91
C ALA A 60 -20.66 -8.75 -22.70
N GLY A 61 -20.08 -8.64 -21.51
CA GLY A 61 -20.79 -8.83 -20.23
C GLY A 61 -20.60 -7.62 -19.32
N VAL A 62 -21.43 -7.48 -18.28
CA VAL A 62 -21.23 -6.47 -17.22
C VAL A 62 -20.89 -7.19 -15.92
N THR A 63 -19.92 -6.65 -15.19
CA THR A 63 -19.57 -7.10 -13.84
C THR A 63 -19.70 -5.94 -12.85
N SER A 64 -20.31 -6.20 -11.69
CA SER A 64 -20.53 -5.22 -10.63
C SER A 64 -19.67 -5.60 -9.40
N PRO A 65 -18.38 -5.23 -9.37
CA PRO A 65 -17.49 -5.60 -8.27
C PRO A 65 -17.89 -4.90 -6.97
N LEU A 66 -17.92 -5.65 -5.87
CA LEU A 66 -18.28 -5.14 -4.56
C LEU A 66 -17.26 -4.11 -4.05
N VAL A 67 -17.74 -2.95 -3.62
CA VAL A 67 -16.97 -1.93 -2.90
C VAL A 67 -17.35 -1.98 -1.41
N PRO A 68 -16.54 -2.60 -0.53
CA PRO A 68 -16.88 -2.70 0.89
C PRO A 68 -17.07 -1.33 1.54
N ALA A 69 -18.01 -1.23 2.49
CA ALA A 69 -18.20 -0.03 3.30
C ALA A 69 -17.02 0.20 4.27
N ALA A 70 -16.42 -0.88 4.76
CA ALA A 70 -15.23 -0.85 5.61
C ALA A 70 -14.19 -1.89 5.14
N PRO A 71 -13.40 -1.57 4.09
CA PRO A 71 -12.27 -2.42 3.67
C PRO A 71 -11.31 -2.68 4.85
N PRO A 72 -10.53 -3.78 4.85
CA PRO A 72 -9.75 -4.19 6.02
C PRO A 72 -8.38 -3.50 6.16
N VAL A 73 -7.87 -2.91 5.08
CA VAL A 73 -6.60 -2.15 5.02
C VAL A 73 -6.83 -0.76 4.40
N ASP A 74 -5.80 0.08 4.41
CA ASP A 74 -5.83 1.40 3.79
C ASP A 74 -4.88 1.45 2.58
N CYS A 75 -5.13 2.35 1.63
CA CYS A 75 -4.20 2.71 0.57
C CYS A 75 -3.86 4.19 0.72
N PHE A 76 -2.58 4.53 0.71
CA PHE A 76 -2.11 5.89 0.63
C PHE A 76 -1.53 6.12 -0.77
N TYR A 77 -2.26 6.90 -1.58
CA TYR A 77 -1.98 7.13 -3.00
C TYR A 77 -1.35 8.50 -3.21
N VAL A 78 -0.26 8.55 -3.98
CA VAL A 78 0.39 9.78 -4.44
C VAL A 78 0.38 9.76 -5.96
N TYR A 79 -0.38 10.67 -6.56
CA TYR A 79 -0.63 10.72 -8.00
C TYR A 79 0.60 11.18 -8.80
N PRO A 80 0.67 10.90 -10.12
CA PRO A 80 1.73 11.39 -11.01
C PRO A 80 1.55 12.87 -11.37
N THR A 81 2.53 13.46 -12.06
CA THR A 81 2.33 14.77 -12.71
C THR A 81 1.15 14.73 -13.65
N VAL A 82 0.14 15.54 -13.37
CA VAL A 82 -1.04 15.74 -14.23
C VAL A 82 -1.40 17.20 -14.45
N SER A 83 -1.07 18.10 -13.52
CA SER A 83 -1.64 19.46 -13.53
C SER A 83 -1.34 20.22 -14.83
N ASN A 84 -2.42 20.78 -15.39
CA ASN A 84 -2.44 21.65 -16.56
C ASN A 84 -2.04 23.11 -16.24
N GLN A 85 -1.75 23.44 -14.98
CA GLN A 85 -1.39 24.80 -14.57
C GLN A 85 -0.09 25.27 -15.24
N LEU A 86 -0.05 26.55 -15.61
CA LEU A 86 1.06 27.14 -16.38
C LEU A 86 2.36 27.34 -15.59
N GLY A 87 2.26 27.50 -14.26
CA GLY A 87 3.45 27.57 -13.40
C GLY A 87 4.16 26.21 -13.33
N ALA A 88 5.48 26.19 -13.12
CA ALA A 88 6.23 24.93 -13.05
C ALA A 88 5.93 24.09 -11.78
N THR A 89 5.26 24.68 -10.79
CA THR A 89 4.77 24.02 -9.56
C THR A 89 3.28 24.32 -9.42
N ALA A 90 2.46 23.30 -9.24
CA ALA A 90 1.01 23.44 -9.08
C ALA A 90 0.63 24.03 -7.71
N THR A 91 -0.56 24.62 -7.61
CA THR A 91 -1.23 24.93 -6.34
C THR A 91 -1.80 23.66 -5.67
N LYS A 92 -2.37 23.81 -4.47
CA LYS A 92 -3.13 22.75 -3.78
C LYS A 92 -4.59 22.64 -4.26
N THR A 93 -4.85 22.84 -5.55
CA THR A 93 -6.21 22.74 -6.11
C THR A 93 -6.49 21.35 -6.67
N ALA A 94 -7.67 20.78 -6.36
CA ALA A 94 -8.17 19.55 -6.98
C ALA A 94 -8.84 19.87 -8.33
N ASP A 95 -8.01 20.28 -9.30
CA ASP A 95 -8.41 20.59 -10.68
C ASP A 95 -8.97 19.34 -11.40
N PRO A 96 -9.71 19.49 -12.52
CA PRO A 96 -10.35 18.36 -13.20
C PRO A 96 -9.41 17.20 -13.52
N GLU A 97 -8.18 17.47 -13.99
CA GLU A 97 -7.18 16.44 -14.27
C GLU A 97 -6.62 15.76 -13.02
N VAL A 98 -6.59 16.46 -11.88
CA VAL A 98 -6.22 15.90 -10.57
C VAL A 98 -7.32 14.94 -10.07
N LYS A 99 -8.59 15.27 -10.31
CA LYS A 99 -9.72 14.37 -10.03
C LYS A 99 -9.74 13.17 -10.98
N SER A 100 -9.55 13.38 -12.28
CA SER A 100 -9.50 12.31 -13.28
C SER A 100 -8.41 11.27 -12.96
N ILE A 101 -7.21 11.68 -12.53
CA ILE A 101 -6.14 10.71 -12.26
C ILE A 101 -6.39 9.87 -11.00
N ALA A 102 -7.15 10.38 -10.02
CA ALA A 102 -7.62 9.57 -8.90
C ALA A 102 -8.63 8.50 -9.37
N THR A 103 -9.54 8.84 -10.27
CA THR A 103 -10.39 7.85 -10.93
C THR A 103 -9.57 6.82 -11.70
N TYR A 104 -8.70 7.27 -12.62
CA TYR A 104 -7.90 6.43 -13.51
C TYR A 104 -7.01 5.42 -12.77
N GLN A 105 -6.34 5.82 -11.67
CA GLN A 105 -5.29 5.01 -11.06
C GLN A 105 -5.58 4.52 -9.63
N ALA A 106 -6.56 5.09 -8.93
CA ALA A 106 -6.81 4.77 -7.51
C ALA A 106 -8.21 4.22 -7.22
N GLN A 107 -9.26 4.65 -7.93
CA GLN A 107 -10.64 4.36 -7.55
C GLN A 107 -10.98 2.86 -7.46
N ARG A 108 -10.48 2.00 -8.35
CA ARG A 108 -10.77 0.55 -8.24
C ARG A 108 -10.20 -0.10 -6.98
N PHE A 109 -9.12 0.44 -6.41
CA PHE A 109 -8.56 -0.07 -5.15
C PHE A 109 -9.51 0.10 -3.94
N SER A 110 -10.58 0.91 -4.06
CA SER A 110 -11.65 0.99 -3.04
C SER A 110 -12.33 -0.37 -2.73
N GLN A 111 -12.21 -1.35 -3.63
CA GLN A 111 -12.61 -2.74 -3.38
C GLN A 111 -11.76 -3.40 -2.27
N GLN A 112 -10.47 -3.09 -2.19
CA GLN A 112 -9.51 -3.71 -1.26
C GLN A 112 -9.19 -2.83 -0.04
N CYS A 113 -9.26 -1.51 -0.17
CA CYS A 113 -8.76 -0.57 0.84
C CYS A 113 -9.56 0.74 0.95
N ARG A 114 -9.47 1.40 2.10
CA ARG A 114 -9.85 2.81 2.22
C ARG A 114 -8.78 3.66 1.56
N VAL A 115 -9.11 4.49 0.57
CA VAL A 115 -8.12 5.28 -0.17
C VAL A 115 -7.96 6.67 0.46
N PHE A 116 -6.71 7.07 0.67
CA PHE A 116 -6.28 8.38 1.14
C PHE A 116 -5.32 8.95 0.10
N ALA A 117 -5.60 10.14 -0.42
CA ALA A 117 -4.74 10.80 -1.39
C ALA A 117 -4.72 12.32 -1.11
N PRO A 118 -3.56 12.92 -0.79
CA PRO A 118 -3.45 14.36 -0.63
C PRO A 118 -3.35 15.06 -1.99
N VAL A 119 -3.93 16.25 -2.11
CA VAL A 119 -3.51 17.23 -3.11
C VAL A 119 -2.18 17.82 -2.64
N TYR A 120 -1.15 17.66 -3.46
CA TYR A 120 0.20 18.16 -3.20
C TYR A 120 0.68 19.04 -4.36
N ARG A 121 1.60 19.97 -4.06
CA ARG A 121 2.17 20.93 -5.01
C ARG A 121 3.15 20.27 -5.99
N GLN A 122 2.59 19.43 -6.87
CA GLN A 122 3.28 18.68 -7.91
C GLN A 122 4.04 19.59 -8.89
N GLY A 123 5.08 19.03 -9.53
CA GLY A 123 5.58 19.61 -10.78
C GLY A 123 4.53 19.41 -11.88
N THR A 124 4.20 20.48 -12.61
CA THR A 124 3.16 20.49 -13.65
C THR A 124 3.62 19.86 -14.97
N VAL A 125 2.70 19.64 -15.91
CA VAL A 125 3.04 19.17 -17.26
C VAL A 125 4.02 20.14 -17.94
N VAL A 126 3.85 21.46 -17.77
CA VAL A 126 4.80 22.48 -18.27
C VAL A 126 6.22 22.20 -17.77
N SER A 127 6.37 21.79 -16.50
CA SER A 127 7.69 21.54 -15.90
C SER A 127 8.42 20.31 -16.44
N ILE A 128 7.70 19.36 -17.05
CA ILE A 128 8.32 18.17 -17.69
C ILE A 128 9.11 18.59 -18.93
N PHE A 129 8.59 19.56 -19.70
CA PHE A 129 9.18 19.99 -20.97
C PHE A 129 10.08 21.21 -20.83
N ASN A 130 9.70 22.16 -19.97
CA ASN A 130 10.37 23.45 -19.84
C ASN A 130 11.24 23.57 -18.56
N GLY A 131 11.23 22.56 -17.69
CA GLY A 131 11.93 22.60 -16.41
C GLY A 131 11.26 23.51 -15.37
N GLY A 132 12.05 24.12 -14.48
CA GLY A 132 11.53 25.04 -13.45
C GLY A 132 10.91 24.38 -12.21
N PHE A 133 10.70 23.06 -12.18
CA PHE A 133 10.44 22.34 -10.92
C PHE A 133 11.77 22.16 -10.17
N THR A 134 12.04 23.09 -9.25
CA THR A 134 13.30 23.22 -8.51
C THR A 134 13.41 22.22 -7.34
N ASP A 135 14.60 22.10 -6.73
CA ASP A 135 14.75 21.30 -5.50
C ASP A 135 13.93 21.88 -4.34
N ALA A 136 13.81 23.20 -4.22
CA ALA A 136 12.90 23.83 -3.26
C ALA A 136 11.43 23.43 -3.52
N SER A 137 11.01 23.38 -4.79
CA SER A 137 9.68 22.88 -5.17
C SER A 137 9.50 21.40 -4.82
N ARG A 138 10.54 20.57 -4.95
CA ARG A 138 10.53 19.14 -4.53
C ARG A 138 10.40 18.98 -3.02
N GLU A 139 11.11 19.78 -2.23
CA GLU A 139 10.97 19.78 -0.76
C GLU A 139 9.55 20.19 -0.34
N VAL A 140 8.97 21.19 -1.00
CA VAL A 140 7.59 21.63 -0.77
C VAL A 140 6.58 20.52 -1.12
N ALA A 141 6.73 19.87 -2.27
CA ALA A 141 5.89 18.76 -2.71
C ALA A 141 5.97 17.56 -1.73
N TYR A 142 7.19 17.19 -1.31
CA TYR A 142 7.40 16.13 -0.32
C TYR A 142 6.84 16.50 1.06
N GLY A 143 6.99 17.76 1.48
CA GLY A 143 6.48 18.27 2.76
C GLY A 143 4.96 18.14 2.87
N ASP A 144 4.22 18.47 1.80
CA ASP A 144 2.77 18.29 1.74
C ASP A 144 2.36 16.81 1.90
N VAL A 145 3.02 15.91 1.17
CA VAL A 145 2.72 14.46 1.23
C VAL A 145 3.14 13.83 2.56
N LEU A 146 4.27 14.25 3.12
CA LEU A 146 4.76 13.81 4.43
C LEU A 146 3.81 14.25 5.55
N ARG A 147 3.26 15.47 5.46
CA ARG A 147 2.25 15.98 6.41
C ARG A 147 0.98 15.15 6.34
N ALA A 148 0.44 14.95 5.15
CA ALA A 148 -0.74 14.12 4.92
C ALA A 148 -0.55 12.68 5.42
N PHE A 149 0.63 12.08 5.20
CA PHE A 149 0.93 10.73 5.68
C PHE A 149 0.98 10.65 7.21
N LYS A 150 1.55 11.67 7.88
CA LYS A 150 1.56 11.78 9.35
C LYS A 150 0.15 11.98 9.91
N GLU A 151 -0.66 12.81 9.26
CA GLU A 151 -2.07 13.06 9.60
C GLU A 151 -2.91 11.77 9.50
N TYR A 152 -2.86 11.10 8.35
CA TYR A 152 -3.44 9.77 8.13
C TYR A 152 -3.02 8.79 9.24
N LEU A 153 -1.72 8.70 9.55
CA LEU A 153 -1.21 7.79 10.57
C LEU A 153 -1.75 8.08 11.98
N ALA A 154 -1.97 9.36 12.31
CA ALA A 154 -2.43 9.81 13.61
C ALA A 154 -3.96 9.67 13.78
N GLN A 155 -4.74 10.05 12.77
CA GLN A 155 -6.20 10.20 12.87
C GLN A 155 -6.97 8.98 12.35
N ASP A 156 -6.68 8.56 11.12
CA ASP A 156 -7.51 7.59 10.39
C ASP A 156 -7.00 6.16 10.43
N SER A 157 -5.69 6.01 10.50
CA SER A 157 -5.02 4.74 10.27
C SER A 157 -5.34 3.70 11.36
N ARG A 158 -5.55 4.13 12.62
CA ARG A 158 -5.99 3.28 13.75
C ARG A 158 -5.19 1.96 13.90
N GLY A 159 -3.90 1.98 13.57
CA GLY A 159 -3.01 0.81 13.60
C GLY A 159 -3.21 -0.22 12.47
N ARG A 160 -4.05 0.06 11.47
CA ARG A 160 -4.33 -0.82 10.32
C ARG A 160 -3.09 -1.05 9.45
N GLY A 161 -3.16 -2.07 8.60
CA GLY A 161 -2.18 -2.26 7.53
C GLY A 161 -2.44 -1.26 6.40
N PHE A 162 -1.39 -0.86 5.70
CA PHE A 162 -1.50 0.08 4.59
C PHE A 162 -0.72 -0.37 3.36
N VAL A 163 -1.25 -0.04 2.20
CA VAL A 163 -0.59 -0.12 0.89
C VAL A 163 -0.15 1.29 0.50
N LEU A 164 1.02 1.41 -0.11
CA LEU A 164 1.46 2.65 -0.76
C LEU A 164 1.27 2.52 -2.26
N ILE A 165 0.75 3.53 -2.93
CA ILE A 165 0.52 3.52 -4.38
C ILE A 165 1.10 4.80 -4.97
N GLY A 166 2.05 4.67 -5.89
CA GLY A 166 2.68 5.77 -6.60
C GLY A 166 2.79 5.47 -8.09
N HIS A 167 2.67 6.53 -8.87
CA HIS A 167 3.02 6.50 -10.29
C HIS A 167 3.89 7.72 -10.61
N SER A 168 4.91 7.55 -11.45
CA SER A 168 5.77 8.63 -11.95
C SER A 168 6.34 9.51 -10.82
N GLN A 169 6.05 10.82 -10.82
CA GLN A 169 6.47 11.73 -9.74
C GLN A 169 6.03 11.24 -8.34
N GLY A 170 4.81 10.70 -8.20
CA GLY A 170 4.32 10.14 -6.95
C GLY A 170 5.11 8.91 -6.49
N THR A 171 5.64 8.11 -7.41
CA THR A 171 6.62 7.06 -7.08
C THR A 171 7.91 7.65 -6.53
N GLY A 172 8.43 8.73 -7.10
CA GLY A 172 9.59 9.45 -6.55
C GLY A 172 9.38 9.93 -5.12
N VAL A 173 8.25 10.59 -4.88
CA VAL A 173 7.85 11.06 -3.55
C VAL A 173 7.74 9.89 -2.56
N LEU A 174 7.14 8.76 -2.97
CA LEU A 174 7.03 7.57 -2.13
C LEU A 174 8.36 6.82 -1.93
N ARG A 175 9.27 6.81 -2.91
CA ARG A 175 10.66 6.31 -2.74
C ARG A 175 11.33 7.06 -1.58
N ARG A 176 11.20 8.39 -1.51
CA ARG A 176 11.70 9.18 -0.38
C ARG A 176 10.94 8.91 0.93
N LEU A 177 9.61 8.90 0.91
CA LEU A 177 8.78 8.65 2.09
C LEU A 177 9.10 7.30 2.74
N ILE A 178 9.24 6.24 1.93
CA ILE A 178 9.58 4.90 2.43
C ILE A 178 10.99 4.92 3.03
N ARG A 179 11.98 5.51 2.35
CA ARG A 179 13.37 5.61 2.83
C ARG A 179 13.49 6.25 4.20
N GLU A 180 12.86 7.42 4.37
CA GLU A 180 13.03 8.23 5.57
C GLU A 180 12.10 7.82 6.72
N GLN A 181 10.86 7.43 6.41
CA GLN A 181 9.82 7.25 7.43
C GLN A 181 9.49 5.78 7.72
N ILE A 182 9.84 4.84 6.83
CA ILE A 182 9.35 3.44 6.91
C ILE A 182 10.49 2.43 6.98
N ASP A 183 11.46 2.44 6.07
CA ASP A 183 12.47 1.39 5.89
C ASP A 183 13.26 1.11 7.19
N THR A 184 13.68 2.16 7.88
CA THR A 184 14.40 2.07 9.15
C THR A 184 13.50 1.84 10.36
N VAL A 185 12.17 1.96 10.23
CA VAL A 185 11.19 1.93 11.33
C VAL A 185 10.44 0.59 11.38
N PRO A 186 10.83 -0.38 12.25
CA PRO A 186 10.26 -1.74 12.21
C PRO A 186 8.77 -1.80 12.55
N ALA A 187 8.24 -0.80 13.25
CA ALA A 187 6.81 -0.69 13.54
C ALA A 187 5.98 -0.38 12.29
N LEU A 188 6.48 0.49 11.41
CA LEU A 188 5.80 0.85 10.15
C LEU A 188 6.02 -0.21 9.07
N ARG A 189 7.23 -0.79 8.92
CA ARG A 189 7.44 -1.96 8.05
C ARG A 189 6.53 -3.15 8.39
N LYS A 190 6.24 -3.38 9.67
CA LYS A 190 5.29 -4.42 10.09
C LYS A 190 3.86 -4.16 9.64
N ARG A 191 3.51 -2.92 9.27
CA ARG A 191 2.18 -2.46 8.86
C ARG A 191 2.05 -2.27 7.35
N LEU A 192 3.16 -2.04 6.64
CA LEU A 192 3.21 -2.06 5.19
C LEU A 192 2.74 -3.43 4.67
N VAL A 193 1.67 -3.43 3.88
CA VAL A 193 1.13 -4.61 3.19
C VAL A 193 1.90 -4.80 1.89
N SER A 194 1.94 -3.75 1.07
CA SER A 194 2.59 -3.69 -0.25
C SER A 194 2.92 -2.24 -0.61
N ALA A 195 3.85 -2.02 -1.53
CA ALA A 195 4.10 -0.71 -2.13
C ALA A 195 4.12 -0.86 -3.66
N LEU A 196 3.15 -0.26 -4.35
CA LEU A 196 3.08 -0.22 -5.80
C LEU A 196 3.79 1.06 -6.25
N LEU A 197 4.98 0.94 -6.83
CA LEU A 197 5.88 2.05 -7.16
C LEU A 197 6.21 2.02 -8.65
N LEU A 198 5.28 2.56 -9.45
CA LEU A 198 5.22 2.38 -10.90
C LEU A 198 5.79 3.61 -11.63
N GLY A 199 6.38 3.44 -12.82
CA GLY A 199 6.83 4.57 -13.65
C GLY A 199 7.95 5.42 -13.06
N GLY A 200 8.78 4.90 -12.16
CA GLY A 200 9.64 5.74 -11.31
C GLY A 200 10.99 5.14 -10.87
N ASN A 201 11.54 4.20 -11.64
CA ASN A 201 12.91 3.68 -11.51
C ASN A 201 13.36 3.34 -10.08
N VAL A 202 12.57 2.56 -9.34
CA VAL A 202 12.98 2.05 -8.01
C VAL A 202 14.32 1.30 -8.15
N LEU A 203 15.32 1.67 -7.35
CA LEU A 203 16.67 1.10 -7.46
C LEU A 203 16.90 0.00 -6.43
N VAL A 204 17.49 -1.10 -6.88
CA VAL A 204 18.01 -2.19 -6.03
C VAL A 204 19.49 -2.41 -6.35
N LYS A 205 20.22 -3.11 -5.46
CA LYS A 205 21.54 -3.62 -5.81
C LYS A 205 21.36 -4.65 -6.94
N THR A 206 22.27 -4.68 -7.90
CA THR A 206 22.28 -5.73 -8.94
C THR A 206 22.21 -7.13 -8.31
N ASP A 207 21.40 -8.02 -8.92
CA ASP A 207 21.15 -9.40 -8.47
C ASP A 207 20.52 -9.51 -7.06
N SER A 208 19.81 -8.47 -6.61
CA SER A 208 19.20 -8.40 -5.27
C SER A 208 17.72 -7.99 -5.31
N ASP A 209 17.01 -8.22 -4.21
CA ASP A 209 15.66 -7.67 -3.99
C ASP A 209 15.67 -6.33 -3.24
N ARG A 210 16.84 -5.81 -2.86
CA ARG A 210 17.02 -4.55 -2.10
C ARG A 210 18.48 -4.07 -2.12
N GLY A 211 18.77 -2.98 -1.41
CA GLY A 211 20.12 -2.43 -1.22
C GLY A 211 20.39 -1.14 -1.99
N GLY A 212 19.48 -0.75 -2.89
CA GLY A 212 19.47 0.57 -3.54
C GLY A 212 18.70 1.58 -2.71
N ASP A 213 17.49 1.94 -3.15
CA ASP A 213 16.61 2.87 -2.42
C ASP A 213 16.34 2.37 -1.00
N PHE A 214 15.93 1.10 -0.87
CA PHE A 214 15.49 0.50 0.39
C PHE A 214 16.50 -0.54 0.88
N GLN A 215 16.80 -0.54 2.17
CA GLN A 215 17.72 -1.50 2.79
C GLN A 215 16.96 -2.67 3.44
N ASN A 216 15.70 -2.44 3.81
CA ASN A 216 14.88 -3.33 4.62
C ASN A 216 13.53 -3.71 4.01
N VAL A 217 13.04 -2.97 3.01
CA VAL A 217 11.84 -3.27 2.21
C VAL A 217 12.29 -3.90 0.88
N PRO A 218 12.10 -5.22 0.66
CA PRO A 218 12.49 -5.89 -0.58
C PRO A 218 11.47 -5.73 -1.70
N LEU A 219 11.84 -6.07 -2.93
CA LEU A 219 10.90 -6.34 -4.02
C LEU A 219 10.00 -7.54 -3.69
N CYS A 220 8.78 -7.53 -4.21
CA CYS A 220 7.86 -8.65 -4.11
C CYS A 220 8.29 -9.77 -5.06
N ARG A 221 8.50 -10.97 -4.51
CA ARG A 221 8.88 -12.20 -5.21
C ARG A 221 7.89 -13.36 -4.97
N LYS A 222 6.80 -13.13 -4.23
CA LYS A 222 5.72 -14.10 -3.93
C LYS A 222 4.41 -13.36 -3.65
N ASP A 223 3.28 -13.90 -4.11
CA ASP A 223 1.96 -13.24 -4.04
C ASP A 223 1.49 -12.94 -2.61
N ARG A 224 1.92 -13.75 -1.63
CA ARG A 224 1.59 -13.59 -0.20
C ARG A 224 2.69 -12.88 0.61
N GLN A 225 3.72 -12.33 -0.06
CA GLN A 225 4.79 -11.58 0.59
C GLN A 225 4.25 -10.23 1.07
N LEU A 226 4.62 -9.85 2.29
CA LEU A 226 4.17 -8.61 2.93
C LEU A 226 5.34 -7.64 3.08
N GLY A 227 5.05 -6.35 3.06
CA GLY A 227 6.05 -5.30 3.26
C GLY A 227 7.10 -5.30 2.16
N CYS A 228 6.66 -5.48 0.92
CA CYS A 228 7.50 -5.54 -0.27
C CYS A 228 7.00 -4.57 -1.36
N VAL A 229 7.85 -4.33 -2.37
CA VAL A 229 7.59 -3.40 -3.48
C VAL A 229 7.26 -4.14 -4.77
N ILE A 230 6.19 -3.72 -5.45
CA ILE A 230 5.94 -4.01 -6.86
C ILE A 230 6.36 -2.75 -7.64
N ALA A 231 7.35 -2.86 -8.51
CA ALA A 231 7.87 -1.75 -9.30
C ALA A 231 8.18 -2.21 -10.72
N TYR A 232 7.88 -1.35 -11.70
CA TYR A 232 8.22 -1.51 -13.11
C TYR A 232 7.93 -0.22 -13.89
N SER A 233 8.38 -0.20 -15.14
CA SER A 233 7.90 0.69 -16.22
C SER A 233 7.65 -0.14 -17.47
N THR A 234 6.59 0.18 -18.23
CA THR A 234 6.10 -0.66 -19.34
C THR A 234 6.63 -0.24 -20.71
N PHE A 235 6.99 -1.21 -21.53
CA PHE A 235 7.51 -1.01 -22.89
C PHE A 235 6.99 -2.08 -23.84
N LEU A 236 6.27 -1.69 -24.90
CA LEU A 236 5.84 -2.61 -25.97
C LEU A 236 6.90 -2.70 -27.08
N ASP A 237 7.45 -1.57 -27.51
CA ASP A 237 8.67 -1.52 -28.32
C ASP A 237 9.93 -1.66 -27.45
N ASP A 238 11.09 -1.94 -28.04
CA ASP A 238 12.32 -2.09 -27.27
C ASP A 238 12.82 -0.73 -26.77
N PRO A 239 13.26 -0.60 -25.50
CA PRO A 239 13.72 0.68 -24.97
C PRO A 239 14.88 1.25 -25.81
N PRO A 240 14.79 2.50 -26.29
CA PRO A 240 15.87 3.12 -27.06
C PRO A 240 17.05 3.48 -26.14
N ASP A 241 18.19 3.87 -26.72
CA ASP A 241 19.34 4.33 -25.93
C ASP A 241 19.00 5.52 -25.04
N ALA A 242 18.19 6.46 -25.56
CA ALA A 242 17.66 7.62 -24.84
C ALA A 242 16.45 7.30 -23.92
N THR A 243 16.25 6.03 -23.52
CA THR A 243 15.17 5.65 -22.58
C THR A 243 15.26 6.43 -21.26
N ARG A 244 14.10 6.87 -20.78
CA ARG A 244 13.93 7.57 -19.49
C ARG A 244 13.73 6.59 -18.33
N PHE A 245 13.41 5.33 -18.63
CA PHE A 245 13.08 4.32 -17.63
C PHE A 245 13.87 3.02 -17.85
N GLY A 246 14.01 2.23 -16.77
CA GLY A 246 14.67 0.93 -16.77
C GLY A 246 16.20 0.95 -16.71
N LYS A 247 16.86 2.09 -16.89
CA LYS A 247 18.32 2.27 -16.73
C LYS A 247 18.63 3.21 -15.55
N PRO A 248 19.68 2.95 -14.74
CA PRO A 248 20.33 3.98 -13.93
C PRO A 248 21.64 4.44 -14.59
N PRO A 249 22.05 5.72 -14.48
CA PRO A 249 21.29 6.87 -13.97
C PRO A 249 20.31 7.42 -15.02
N THR A 250 19.11 7.83 -14.61
CA THR A 250 18.18 8.56 -15.50
C THR A 250 17.90 9.98 -15.06
N GLY A 251 17.46 10.83 -16.00
CA GLY A 251 16.90 12.15 -15.68
C GLY A 251 15.70 12.07 -14.73
N VAL A 252 14.97 10.95 -14.71
CA VAL A 252 13.87 10.70 -13.76
C VAL A 252 14.38 10.63 -12.32
N ASP A 253 15.53 10.01 -12.05
CA ASP A 253 16.11 9.99 -10.69
C ASP A 253 16.42 11.42 -10.20
N ARG A 254 16.91 12.31 -11.08
CA ARG A 254 17.06 13.75 -10.78
C ARG A 254 15.72 14.45 -10.54
N LEU A 255 14.70 14.18 -11.35
CA LEU A 255 13.34 14.71 -11.13
C LEU A 255 12.77 14.31 -9.77
N THR A 256 13.18 13.15 -9.24
CA THR A 256 12.76 12.60 -7.93
C THR A 256 13.75 12.84 -6.78
N GLY A 257 14.89 13.50 -7.02
CA GLY A 257 15.87 13.87 -5.99
C GLY A 257 16.71 12.71 -5.42
N LEU A 258 16.92 11.63 -6.18
CA LEU A 258 17.62 10.43 -5.71
C LEU A 258 18.98 10.26 -6.41
N PRO A 259 20.11 10.23 -5.68
CA PRO A 259 21.43 10.14 -6.29
C PRO A 259 21.67 8.71 -6.82
N PRO A 260 22.00 8.54 -8.12
CA PRO A 260 22.38 7.24 -8.64
C PRO A 260 23.69 6.78 -8.00
N LYS A 261 23.82 5.47 -7.76
CA LYS A 261 25.06 4.86 -7.27
C LYS A 261 25.45 3.71 -8.20
N ALA A 262 26.75 3.51 -8.39
CA ALA A 262 27.27 2.36 -9.12
C ALA A 262 26.87 1.04 -8.44
N GLY A 263 26.70 -0.03 -9.23
CA GLY A 263 26.27 -1.35 -8.73
C GLY A 263 24.79 -1.43 -8.33
N LEU A 264 23.97 -0.49 -8.81
CA LEU A 264 22.51 -0.54 -8.71
C LEU A 264 21.88 -0.77 -10.09
N GLU A 265 20.71 -1.40 -10.10
CA GLU A 265 19.86 -1.59 -11.28
C GLU A 265 18.43 -1.09 -10.99
N VAL A 266 17.66 -0.81 -12.06
CA VAL A 266 16.23 -0.53 -11.91
C VAL A 266 15.49 -1.85 -11.64
N ALA A 267 14.63 -1.82 -10.64
CA ALA A 267 13.78 -2.93 -10.27
C ALA A 267 12.67 -3.17 -11.30
N CYS A 268 12.45 -4.45 -11.64
CA CYS A 268 11.24 -4.90 -12.29
C CYS A 268 10.65 -6.11 -11.55
N THR A 269 9.35 -6.05 -11.28
CA THR A 269 8.52 -7.15 -10.77
C THR A 269 7.28 -7.30 -11.65
N ASN A 270 7.04 -8.48 -12.21
CA ASN A 270 5.85 -8.73 -13.02
C ASN A 270 4.60 -8.81 -12.14
N PRO A 271 3.62 -7.90 -12.26
CA PRO A 271 2.43 -7.89 -11.40
C PRO A 271 1.51 -9.11 -11.62
N ALA A 272 1.53 -9.72 -12.81
CA ALA A 272 0.75 -10.90 -13.15
C ALA A 272 1.49 -12.23 -12.84
N SER A 273 2.77 -12.19 -12.45
CA SER A 273 3.57 -13.37 -12.15
C SER A 273 4.74 -13.06 -11.20
N LEU A 274 4.43 -12.64 -9.96
CA LEU A 274 5.43 -12.14 -8.99
C LEU A 274 6.52 -13.17 -8.65
N ALA A 275 6.20 -14.46 -8.65
CA ALA A 275 7.12 -15.53 -8.28
C ALA A 275 7.92 -16.11 -9.45
N ALA A 276 7.29 -16.28 -10.61
CA ALA A 276 7.90 -16.96 -11.76
C ALA A 276 8.40 -16.01 -12.86
N ASN A 277 7.96 -14.74 -12.86
CA ASN A 277 8.17 -13.81 -13.96
C ASN A 277 7.77 -14.39 -15.33
N ALA A 278 6.72 -15.22 -15.36
CA ALA A 278 6.21 -15.83 -16.60
C ALA A 278 5.65 -14.75 -17.53
N ASP A 279 5.69 -15.00 -18.85
CA ASP A 279 4.97 -14.16 -19.81
C ASP A 279 3.46 -14.42 -19.63
N SER A 280 2.79 -13.52 -18.91
CA SER A 280 1.41 -13.69 -18.44
C SER A 280 0.49 -12.65 -19.05
N PRO A 281 -0.76 -13.00 -19.41
CA PRO A 281 -1.77 -12.02 -19.82
C PRO A 281 -2.11 -11.08 -18.65
N PHE A 282 -2.25 -9.79 -18.95
CA PHE A 282 -2.65 -8.76 -17.99
C PHE A 282 -4.16 -8.59 -17.92
N THR A 283 -4.64 -8.12 -16.78
CA THR A 283 -6.03 -7.77 -16.51
C THR A 283 -6.20 -6.26 -16.58
N THR A 284 -6.27 -5.74 -17.80
CA THR A 284 -6.39 -4.31 -18.08
C THR A 284 -7.75 -3.75 -17.65
N TYR A 285 -7.75 -2.62 -16.93
CA TYR A 285 -8.97 -1.83 -16.68
C TYR A 285 -8.70 -0.34 -16.94
N VAL A 286 -9.58 0.29 -17.72
CA VAL A 286 -9.58 1.75 -17.94
C VAL A 286 -10.97 2.31 -17.62
N PRO A 287 -11.07 3.58 -17.18
CA PRO A 287 -12.36 4.26 -17.13
C PRO A 287 -12.94 4.42 -18.53
N SER A 288 -14.27 4.39 -18.64
CA SER A 288 -14.98 4.68 -19.89
C SER A 288 -15.07 6.18 -20.18
N GLU A 289 -14.99 7.02 -19.14
CA GLU A 289 -14.94 8.47 -19.28
C GLU A 289 -13.55 8.91 -19.78
N PRO A 290 -13.48 9.81 -20.79
CA PRO A 290 -12.22 10.40 -21.22
C PRO A 290 -11.50 11.11 -20.06
N PHE A 291 -10.17 11.09 -20.09
CA PHE A 291 -9.36 11.90 -19.18
C PHE A 291 -9.66 13.39 -19.38
N ALA A 292 -9.61 14.20 -18.31
CA ALA A 292 -9.90 15.64 -18.39
C ALA A 292 -9.09 16.35 -19.50
N PRO A 293 -9.67 17.31 -20.23
CA PRO A 293 -9.01 18.01 -21.32
C PRO A 293 -7.63 18.57 -20.93
N GLY A 294 -6.65 18.40 -21.83
CA GLY A 294 -5.28 18.83 -21.62
C GLY A 294 -4.29 17.93 -22.36
N PHE A 295 -3.00 18.17 -22.13
CA PHE A 295 -1.91 17.45 -22.80
C PHE A 295 -1.97 15.93 -22.57
N LEU A 296 -2.34 15.49 -21.36
CA LEU A 296 -2.43 14.06 -21.05
C LEU A 296 -3.63 13.37 -21.71
N ALA A 297 -4.74 14.07 -21.98
CA ALA A 297 -5.84 13.49 -22.74
C ALA A 297 -5.42 13.22 -24.20
N LEU A 298 -4.67 14.13 -24.82
CA LEU A 298 -4.03 13.91 -26.12
C LEU A 298 -3.03 12.75 -26.07
N GLY A 299 -2.26 12.66 -24.98
CA GLY A 299 -1.33 11.54 -24.74
C GLY A 299 -2.01 10.18 -24.63
N VAL A 300 -3.16 10.10 -23.96
CA VAL A 300 -3.96 8.87 -23.90
C VAL A 300 -4.45 8.48 -25.29
N ILE A 301 -4.98 9.43 -26.08
CA ILE A 301 -5.43 9.18 -27.46
C ILE A 301 -4.26 8.71 -28.35
N ALA A 302 -3.09 9.33 -28.24
CA ALA A 302 -1.89 8.92 -28.97
C ALA A 302 -1.43 7.50 -28.55
N THR A 303 -1.42 7.21 -27.25
CA THR A 303 -1.04 5.90 -26.69
C THR A 303 -1.95 4.78 -27.18
N PHE A 304 -3.27 5.04 -27.26
CA PHE A 304 -4.26 4.09 -27.78
C PHE A 304 -4.38 4.07 -29.32
N ASN A 305 -3.49 4.78 -30.03
CA ASN A 305 -3.49 4.95 -31.48
C ASN A 305 -4.89 5.30 -32.05
N GLY A 306 -5.57 6.23 -31.38
CA GLY A 306 -6.97 6.56 -31.63
C GLY A 306 -7.75 6.73 -30.32
N LEU A 307 -9.08 6.78 -30.40
CA LEU A 307 -9.90 6.94 -29.21
C LEU A 307 -9.67 5.79 -28.21
N PRO A 308 -9.52 6.09 -26.90
CA PRO A 308 -9.43 5.06 -25.89
C PRO A 308 -10.77 4.28 -25.81
N PRO A 309 -10.72 3.00 -25.40
CA PRO A 309 -11.92 2.19 -25.21
C PRO A 309 -12.93 2.83 -24.24
N THR A 310 -14.22 2.76 -24.58
CA THR A 310 -15.32 3.29 -23.76
C THR A 310 -16.52 2.35 -23.78
N ALA A 311 -17.39 2.44 -22.77
CA ALA A 311 -18.62 1.65 -22.62
C ALA A 311 -19.67 2.42 -21.81
N GLY A 312 -20.91 1.94 -21.80
CA GLY A 312 -22.00 2.53 -21.01
C GLY A 312 -21.88 2.35 -19.48
N THR A 313 -20.91 1.56 -19.02
CA THR A 313 -20.55 1.43 -17.59
C THR A 313 -19.33 2.30 -17.26
N PRO A 314 -19.12 2.78 -16.02
CA PRO A 314 -18.01 3.66 -15.68
C PRO A 314 -16.60 3.10 -15.96
N TRP A 315 -16.46 1.76 -15.99
CA TRP A 315 -15.22 1.07 -16.31
C TRP A 315 -15.38 0.09 -17.48
N ILE A 316 -14.27 -0.25 -18.12
CA ILE A 316 -14.19 -1.23 -19.20
C ILE A 316 -12.94 -2.12 -19.12
N GLN A 317 -13.10 -3.41 -19.45
CA GLN A 317 -12.01 -4.36 -19.76
C GLN A 317 -11.95 -4.59 -21.30
N PRO A 318 -10.95 -4.07 -22.05
CA PRO A 318 -11.26 -3.44 -23.36
C PRO A 318 -11.38 -4.25 -24.67
N ALA A 319 -11.66 -5.55 -24.65
CA ALA A 319 -11.38 -6.51 -25.75
C ALA A 319 -9.90 -6.61 -26.17
N ASP A 320 -9.20 -5.49 -26.39
CA ASP A 320 -7.74 -5.40 -26.48
C ASP A 320 -7.08 -6.12 -25.28
N ARG A 321 -6.10 -6.99 -25.53
CA ARG A 321 -5.35 -7.72 -24.50
C ARG A 321 -3.84 -7.69 -24.75
N TYR A 322 -3.11 -7.68 -23.65
CA TYR A 322 -1.66 -7.68 -23.63
C TYR A 322 -1.18 -8.73 -22.63
N ALA A 323 0.02 -9.25 -22.88
CA ALA A 323 0.77 -10.06 -21.93
C ALA A 323 2.11 -9.38 -21.63
N GLY A 324 2.85 -9.89 -20.66
CA GLY A 324 4.24 -9.48 -20.50
C GLY A 324 4.97 -10.13 -19.34
N ARG A 325 6.26 -9.80 -19.29
CA ARG A 325 7.20 -10.18 -18.23
C ARG A 325 8.28 -9.13 -18.06
N CYS A 326 8.91 -9.10 -16.89
CA CYS A 326 10.12 -8.32 -16.71
C CYS A 326 11.25 -8.91 -17.56
N ALA A 327 11.96 -8.04 -18.27
CA ALA A 327 13.11 -8.39 -19.08
C ALA A 327 14.15 -7.27 -19.05
N THR A 328 15.41 -7.64 -19.22
CA THR A 328 16.51 -6.71 -19.52
C THR A 328 16.64 -6.62 -21.04
N VAL A 329 16.34 -5.46 -21.63
CA VAL A 329 16.38 -5.24 -23.08
C VAL A 329 17.15 -3.95 -23.35
N ASN A 330 18.14 -3.99 -24.24
CA ASN A 330 19.07 -2.87 -24.51
C ASN A 330 19.71 -2.28 -23.24
N GLY A 331 19.92 -3.13 -22.21
CA GLY A 331 20.43 -2.73 -20.89
C GLY A 331 19.40 -2.07 -19.95
N ALA A 332 18.13 -1.97 -20.34
CA ALA A 332 17.05 -1.47 -19.51
C ALA A 332 16.22 -2.61 -18.88
N ASN A 333 16.01 -2.57 -17.57
CA ASN A 333 15.12 -3.47 -16.85
C ASN A 333 13.68 -2.94 -16.89
N VAL A 334 12.81 -3.55 -17.69
CA VAL A 334 11.44 -3.05 -17.94
C VAL A 334 10.41 -4.19 -17.91
N LEU A 335 9.14 -3.86 -17.66
CA LEU A 335 8.03 -4.77 -17.90
C LEU A 335 7.75 -4.76 -19.41
N LYS A 336 8.32 -5.75 -20.11
CA LYS A 336 8.16 -5.89 -21.54
C LYS A 336 6.74 -6.37 -21.83
N VAL A 337 5.97 -5.53 -22.50
CA VAL A 337 4.60 -5.76 -22.93
C VAL A 337 4.60 -6.39 -24.31
N ARG A 338 3.68 -7.32 -24.54
CA ARG A 338 3.45 -8.00 -25.80
C ARG A 338 1.97 -7.95 -26.14
N GLN A 339 1.66 -7.49 -27.35
CA GLN A 339 0.32 -7.48 -27.92
C GLN A 339 -0.20 -8.92 -28.10
N LEU A 340 -1.46 -9.20 -27.74
CA LEU A 340 -2.12 -10.46 -28.06
C LEU A 340 -2.94 -10.32 -29.36
N PRO A 341 -3.31 -11.44 -30.03
CA PRO A 341 -4.05 -11.38 -31.29
C PRO A 341 -5.33 -10.54 -31.19
N GLY A 342 -5.57 -9.70 -32.20
CA GLY A 342 -6.74 -8.81 -32.26
C GLY A 342 -6.63 -7.53 -31.42
N ALA A 343 -5.67 -7.43 -30.50
CA ALA A 343 -5.43 -6.17 -29.79
C ALA A 343 -4.79 -5.13 -30.72
N ARG A 344 -5.04 -3.84 -30.47
CA ARG A 344 -4.33 -2.73 -31.13
C ARG A 344 -2.86 -2.67 -30.72
N HIS A 345 -2.07 -1.97 -31.53
CA HIS A 345 -0.72 -1.56 -31.12
C HIS A 345 -0.83 -0.32 -30.23
N LEU A 346 -0.08 -0.30 -29.11
CA LEU A 346 0.01 0.85 -28.22
C LEU A 346 1.30 1.62 -28.50
N THR A 347 1.17 2.93 -28.68
CA THR A 347 2.28 3.82 -29.05
C THR A 347 2.89 4.47 -27.81
N ALA A 348 4.20 4.70 -27.81
CA ALA A 348 4.85 5.48 -26.75
C ALA A 348 4.48 6.97 -26.80
N PHE A 349 4.42 7.63 -25.64
CA PHE A 349 4.11 9.07 -25.55
C PHE A 349 4.84 9.75 -24.38
N PRO A 350 5.35 10.98 -24.54
CA PRO A 350 5.40 11.80 -25.76
C PRO A 350 6.44 11.36 -26.80
N ASP A 351 7.41 10.52 -26.40
CA ASP A 351 8.48 10.01 -27.25
C ASP A 351 8.79 8.54 -26.90
N SER A 352 9.49 7.83 -27.78
CA SER A 352 9.83 6.40 -27.60
C SER A 352 10.65 6.11 -26.33
N GLY A 353 11.33 7.10 -25.77
CA GLY A 353 12.07 6.98 -24.51
C GLY A 353 11.17 6.88 -23.27
N TRP A 354 9.86 7.15 -23.37
CA TRP A 354 8.91 6.94 -22.27
C TRP A 354 8.27 5.55 -22.27
N GLY A 355 8.30 4.83 -23.40
CA GLY A 355 7.53 3.59 -23.53
C GLY A 355 6.04 3.83 -23.29
N LEU A 356 5.37 2.88 -22.63
CA LEU A 356 3.94 2.90 -22.36
C LEU A 356 3.57 3.55 -21.01
N HIS A 357 4.36 4.54 -20.56
CA HIS A 357 4.26 5.19 -19.25
C HIS A 357 2.84 5.63 -18.83
N LEU A 358 1.99 6.06 -19.76
CA LEU A 358 0.61 6.46 -19.44
C LEU A 358 -0.31 5.28 -19.02
N VAL A 359 0.06 4.03 -19.30
CA VAL A 359 -0.69 2.83 -18.93
C VAL A 359 0.04 1.93 -17.92
N ASP A 360 1.14 2.40 -17.31
CA ASP A 360 1.89 1.68 -16.26
C ASP A 360 0.99 1.15 -15.14
N VAL A 361 -0.06 1.89 -14.76
CA VAL A 361 -1.06 1.43 -13.77
C VAL A 361 -2.17 0.62 -14.43
N ASN A 362 -2.77 1.17 -15.49
CA ASN A 362 -4.02 0.67 -16.06
C ASN A 362 -3.87 -0.64 -16.84
N GLY A 363 -2.72 -0.85 -17.48
CA GLY A 363 -2.41 -2.03 -18.29
C GLY A 363 -2.53 -3.35 -17.51
N ALA A 364 -2.07 -3.34 -16.26
CA ALA A 364 -2.10 -4.49 -15.34
C ALA A 364 -2.89 -4.21 -14.05
N PHE A 365 -3.89 -3.32 -14.10
CA PHE A 365 -4.61 -2.85 -12.92
C PHE A 365 -5.26 -4.00 -12.14
N GLY A 366 -5.97 -4.90 -12.82
CA GLY A 366 -6.58 -6.06 -12.17
C GLY A 366 -5.55 -7.00 -11.52
N ASP A 367 -4.33 -7.08 -12.05
CA ASP A 367 -3.23 -7.85 -11.46
C ASP A 367 -2.71 -7.18 -10.18
N LEU A 368 -2.55 -5.85 -10.20
CA LEU A 368 -2.22 -5.04 -9.02
C LEU A 368 -3.31 -5.16 -7.93
N GLN A 369 -4.59 -5.15 -8.30
CA GLN A 369 -5.71 -5.36 -7.37
C GLN A 369 -5.65 -6.76 -6.73
N ARG A 370 -5.40 -7.82 -7.52
CA ARG A 370 -5.26 -9.19 -7.00
C ARG A 370 -4.04 -9.34 -6.07
N ALA A 371 -2.93 -8.67 -6.38
CA ALA A 371 -1.76 -8.62 -5.51
C ALA A 371 -2.13 -7.97 -4.17
N VAL A 372 -2.73 -6.77 -4.20
CA VAL A 372 -3.18 -6.06 -2.99
C VAL A 372 -4.19 -6.88 -2.17
N ASP A 373 -5.15 -7.56 -2.81
CA ASP A 373 -6.11 -8.42 -2.11
C ASP A 373 -5.42 -9.62 -1.44
N THR A 374 -4.58 -10.34 -2.19
CA THR A 374 -3.84 -11.52 -1.70
C THR A 374 -2.91 -11.16 -0.54
N GLN A 375 -2.20 -10.03 -0.64
CA GLN A 375 -1.32 -9.50 0.40
C GLN A 375 -2.13 -9.00 1.61
N SER A 376 -3.27 -8.35 1.39
CA SER A 376 -4.21 -7.96 2.47
C SER A 376 -4.74 -9.17 3.24
N ALA A 377 -5.19 -10.23 2.56
CA ALA A 377 -5.62 -11.47 3.17
C ALA A 377 -4.50 -12.15 3.97
N ALA A 378 -3.26 -12.17 3.44
CA ALA A 378 -2.09 -12.66 4.16
C ALA A 378 -1.73 -11.81 5.39
N TYR A 379 -1.87 -10.48 5.31
CA TYR A 379 -1.66 -9.55 6.41
C TYR A 379 -2.66 -9.79 7.56
N LEU A 380 -3.94 -9.93 7.23
CA LEU A 380 -5.01 -10.22 8.20
C LEU A 380 -4.83 -11.60 8.84
N ALA A 381 -4.48 -12.62 8.05
CA ALA A 381 -4.17 -13.95 8.56
C ALA A 381 -3.00 -13.92 9.56
N ARG A 382 -1.95 -13.13 9.28
CA ARG A 382 -0.83 -12.89 10.19
C ARG A 382 -1.26 -12.18 11.48
N LEU A 383 -2.12 -11.17 11.41
CA LEU A 383 -2.69 -10.51 12.60
C LEU A 383 -3.55 -11.47 13.43
N ALA A 384 -4.40 -12.27 12.78
CA ALA A 384 -5.20 -13.30 13.45
C ALA A 384 -4.32 -14.37 14.12
N ALA A 385 -3.25 -14.83 13.46
CA ALA A 385 -2.28 -15.76 14.02
C ALA A 385 -1.45 -15.15 15.19
N ALA A 386 -1.19 -13.84 15.16
CA ALA A 386 -0.61 -13.12 16.29
C ALA A 386 -1.57 -13.13 17.49
N LYS A 387 -2.85 -12.78 17.26
CA LYS A 387 -3.92 -12.76 18.27
C LYS A 387 -4.27 -14.16 18.83
N ARG A 388 -4.13 -15.24 18.04
CA ARG A 388 -4.38 -16.62 18.51
C ARG A 388 -3.44 -17.01 19.66
N ALA A 389 -4.03 -17.48 20.75
CA ALA A 389 -3.31 -18.05 21.89
C ALA A 389 -2.51 -19.29 21.45
N PRO A 390 -1.32 -19.54 22.02
CA PRO A 390 -0.53 -20.72 21.69
C PRO A 390 -1.31 -22.03 21.97
N ARG A 391 -1.10 -23.04 21.13
CA ARG A 391 -1.63 -24.40 21.34
C ARG A 391 -0.78 -25.09 22.41
N VAL A 392 -1.08 -24.78 23.66
CA VAL A 392 -0.43 -25.37 24.85
C VAL A 392 -1.10 -26.66 25.29
N SER A 393 -0.31 -27.62 25.75
CA SER A 393 -0.75 -28.85 26.40
C SER A 393 0.11 -29.16 27.63
N LEU A 394 -0.47 -29.87 28.61
CA LEU A 394 0.20 -30.22 29.86
C LEU A 394 0.72 -31.67 29.79
N VAL A 395 2.04 -31.83 29.77
CA VAL A 395 2.69 -33.14 29.62
C VAL A 395 3.40 -33.52 30.92
N ALA A 396 3.17 -34.74 31.39
CA ALA A 396 3.85 -35.29 32.57
C ALA A 396 4.91 -36.33 32.15
N ALA A 397 6.14 -36.13 32.59
CA ALA A 397 7.28 -37.01 32.38
C ALA A 397 7.82 -37.54 33.73
N GLY A 398 8.16 -38.83 33.80
CA GLY A 398 8.59 -39.50 35.03
C GLY A 398 8.36 -41.00 34.97
N GLY A 399 8.66 -41.71 36.06
CA GLY A 399 8.41 -43.15 36.16
C GLY A 399 6.91 -43.44 36.27
N PHE A 400 6.35 -44.04 35.22
CA PHE A 400 4.97 -44.53 35.20
C PHE A 400 4.92 -46.05 35.34
N GLY A 401 3.83 -46.55 35.94
CA GLY A 401 3.45 -47.96 35.91
C GLY A 401 1.97 -48.10 35.56
N ARG A 402 1.43 -49.31 35.74
CA ARG A 402 -0.01 -49.59 35.69
C ARG A 402 -0.53 -50.00 37.08
N THR A 403 -1.77 -49.65 37.38
CA THR A 403 -2.54 -50.25 38.49
C THR A 403 -2.98 -51.68 38.13
N PRO A 404 -3.48 -52.50 39.07
CA PRO A 404 -4.09 -53.80 38.76
C PRO A 404 -5.17 -53.70 37.65
N ALA A 405 -6.00 -52.65 37.68
CA ALA A 405 -7.00 -52.35 36.63
C ALA A 405 -6.40 -51.71 35.35
N GLY A 406 -5.13 -51.96 35.01
CA GLY A 406 -4.46 -51.48 33.79
C GLY A 406 -4.15 -49.98 33.68
N LEU A 407 -4.77 -49.11 34.49
CA LEU A 407 -4.65 -47.65 34.40
C LEU A 407 -3.23 -47.12 34.68
N ARG A 408 -2.78 -46.14 33.89
CA ARG A 408 -1.48 -45.46 34.05
C ARG A 408 -1.38 -44.73 35.40
N CYS A 409 -0.30 -44.95 36.15
CA CYS A 409 -0.06 -44.36 37.47
C CYS A 409 1.41 -43.95 37.69
N LEU A 410 1.65 -43.05 38.66
CA LEU A 410 2.98 -42.53 39.03
C LEU A 410 3.69 -43.42 40.04
N ARG A 411 4.90 -43.88 39.68
CA ARG A 411 5.84 -44.62 40.55
C ARG A 411 6.85 -43.68 41.24
N SER A 412 7.22 -42.57 40.62
CA SER A 412 8.18 -41.57 41.13
C SER A 412 7.56 -40.18 41.28
N ALA A 413 8.37 -39.19 41.71
CA ALA A 413 8.08 -37.79 41.40
C ALA A 413 8.01 -37.58 39.87
N THR A 414 7.26 -36.57 39.41
CA THR A 414 7.04 -36.33 37.98
C THR A 414 7.28 -34.87 37.62
N THR A 415 7.95 -34.63 36.50
CA THR A 415 8.09 -33.30 35.91
C THR A 415 6.87 -33.04 35.03
N VAL A 416 6.09 -32.05 35.40
CA VAL A 416 4.95 -31.55 34.63
C VAL A 416 5.43 -30.33 33.86
N ARG A 417 5.28 -30.33 32.53
CA ARG A 417 5.75 -29.26 31.65
C ARG A 417 4.68 -28.82 30.65
N ILE A 418 4.77 -27.58 30.20
CA ILE A 418 4.00 -27.12 29.05
C ILE A 418 4.71 -27.54 27.77
N ALA A 419 3.98 -28.19 26.86
CA ALA A 419 4.38 -28.36 25.46
C ALA A 419 3.61 -27.38 24.56
N GLY A 420 4.23 -26.94 23.45
CA GLY A 420 3.60 -26.04 22.47
C GLY A 420 3.50 -24.56 22.85
N ALA A 421 4.13 -24.13 23.95
CA ALA A 421 4.21 -22.71 24.30
C ALA A 421 5.29 -21.97 23.48
N ASP A 422 4.89 -20.94 22.73
CA ASP A 422 5.85 -19.97 22.17
C ASP A 422 6.38 -19.09 23.31
N ARG A 423 7.67 -19.21 23.62
CA ARG A 423 8.39 -18.43 24.65
C ARG A 423 8.23 -16.91 24.50
N ARG A 424 7.99 -16.43 23.28
CA ARG A 424 7.79 -14.99 23.00
C ARG A 424 6.43 -14.50 23.47
N LYS A 425 5.41 -15.37 23.50
CA LYS A 425 4.01 -15.04 23.83
C LYS A 425 3.65 -15.26 25.30
N VAL A 426 4.30 -16.19 26.00
CA VAL A 426 3.99 -16.51 27.41
C VAL A 426 4.77 -15.59 28.35
N ALA A 427 4.11 -15.09 29.40
CA ALA A 427 4.71 -14.27 30.47
C ALA A 427 5.00 -15.09 31.74
N ARG A 428 4.10 -16.02 32.09
CA ARG A 428 4.26 -16.96 33.21
C ARG A 428 3.36 -18.18 33.08
N VAL A 429 3.68 -19.23 33.83
CA VAL A 429 2.83 -20.41 34.02
C VAL A 429 2.66 -20.66 35.52
N ASP A 430 1.43 -20.56 36.01
CA ASP A 430 1.05 -20.90 37.37
C ASP A 430 0.58 -22.38 37.41
N PHE A 431 1.40 -23.28 37.94
CA PHE A 431 1.08 -24.71 38.05
C PHE A 431 0.27 -25.01 39.32
N GLY A 432 -0.69 -25.92 39.24
CA GLY A 432 -1.53 -26.32 40.37
C GLY A 432 -1.80 -27.83 40.43
N VAL A 433 -2.06 -28.31 41.65
CA VAL A 433 -2.47 -29.70 41.93
C VAL A 433 -3.67 -29.64 42.86
N ARG A 434 -4.78 -30.30 42.50
CA ARG A 434 -6.03 -30.28 43.28
C ARG A 434 -6.53 -28.85 43.60
N GLY A 435 -6.46 -27.96 42.63
CA GLY A 435 -6.90 -26.56 42.77
C GLY A 435 -5.94 -25.64 43.53
N LYS A 436 -4.94 -26.15 44.25
CA LYS A 436 -3.93 -25.32 44.92
C LYS A 436 -2.74 -25.07 43.99
N ARG A 437 -2.27 -23.81 43.89
CA ARG A 437 -1.04 -23.44 43.17
C ARG A 437 0.16 -24.06 43.88
N VAL A 438 1.00 -24.79 43.15
CA VAL A 438 2.22 -25.44 43.67
C VAL A 438 3.50 -24.77 43.20
N ALA A 439 3.48 -24.08 42.05
CA ALA A 439 4.62 -23.33 41.54
C ALA A 439 4.17 -22.21 40.58
N ARG A 440 5.05 -21.24 40.39
CA ARG A 440 4.99 -20.25 39.31
C ARG A 440 6.31 -20.29 38.57
N ASP A 441 6.25 -20.48 37.27
CA ASP A 441 7.41 -20.45 36.38
C ASP A 441 7.32 -19.26 35.41
N ARG A 442 8.46 -18.65 35.11
CA ARG A 442 8.64 -17.53 34.17
C ARG A 442 9.71 -17.84 33.11
N THR A 443 10.40 -18.97 33.23
CA THR A 443 11.54 -19.34 32.41
C THR A 443 11.16 -20.51 31.51
N THR A 444 11.63 -20.50 30.25
CA THR A 444 11.41 -21.64 29.35
C THR A 444 12.55 -22.63 29.39
N PRO A 445 12.29 -23.96 29.45
CA PRO A 445 10.98 -24.61 29.30
C PRO A 445 10.12 -24.60 30.57
N PHE A 446 8.88 -24.09 30.48
CA PHE A 446 7.99 -23.97 31.64
C PHE A 446 7.67 -25.34 32.24
N SER A 447 8.14 -25.60 33.46
CA SER A 447 7.99 -26.89 34.11
C SER A 447 8.05 -26.83 35.64
N VAL A 448 7.49 -27.85 36.29
CA VAL A 448 7.58 -28.05 37.73
C VAL A 448 7.78 -29.53 38.05
N ARG A 449 8.67 -29.84 38.98
CA ARG A 449 8.79 -31.19 39.55
C ARG A 449 7.79 -31.33 40.70
N VAL A 450 6.78 -32.18 40.51
CA VAL A 450 5.75 -32.46 41.52
C VAL A 450 6.11 -33.74 42.28
N ALA A 451 6.15 -33.65 43.61
CA ALA A 451 6.45 -34.78 44.47
C ALA A 451 5.35 -35.87 44.40
N ARG A 452 5.73 -37.15 44.49
CA ARG A 452 4.77 -38.28 44.51
C ARG A 452 3.80 -38.18 45.71
N THR A 453 4.23 -37.55 46.81
CA THR A 453 3.44 -37.32 48.03
C THR A 453 2.29 -36.33 47.83
N SER A 454 2.34 -35.44 46.83
CA SER A 454 1.22 -34.53 46.48
C SER A 454 -0.03 -35.27 45.99
N PHE A 455 0.09 -36.57 45.68
CA PHE A 455 -0.97 -37.44 45.19
C PHE A 455 -1.33 -38.50 46.27
N ARG A 456 -2.63 -38.66 46.58
CA ARG A 456 -3.08 -39.81 47.41
C ARG A 456 -2.94 -41.09 46.57
N ARG A 457 -2.59 -42.22 47.20
CA ARG A 457 -2.52 -43.55 46.56
C ARG A 457 -3.88 -43.89 45.92
N GLY A 458 -3.89 -44.43 44.70
CA GLY A 458 -5.12 -44.83 43.99
C GLY A 458 -6.04 -43.71 43.49
N VAL A 459 -6.07 -42.55 44.15
CA VAL A 459 -6.99 -41.44 43.85
C VAL A 459 -6.46 -40.55 42.70
N PRO A 460 -7.24 -40.32 41.63
CA PRO A 460 -6.92 -39.30 40.63
C PRO A 460 -6.76 -37.90 41.22
N ALA A 461 -5.83 -37.12 40.69
CA ALA A 461 -5.70 -35.70 40.98
C ALA A 461 -5.60 -34.92 39.66
N ARG A 462 -6.42 -33.88 39.54
CA ARG A 462 -6.30 -32.90 38.47
C ARG A 462 -5.06 -32.04 38.72
N VAL A 463 -4.15 -32.04 37.76
CA VAL A 463 -3.01 -31.13 37.67
C VAL A 463 -3.37 -30.08 36.63
N THR A 464 -3.17 -28.82 36.97
CA THR A 464 -3.49 -27.67 36.13
C THR A 464 -2.25 -26.83 35.86
N ALA A 465 -2.29 -26.06 34.79
CA ALA A 465 -1.34 -24.98 34.56
C ALA A 465 -2.07 -23.82 33.89
N ALA A 466 -2.11 -22.67 34.56
CA ALA A 466 -2.63 -21.42 34.04
C ALA A 466 -1.49 -20.70 33.31
N VAL A 467 -1.57 -20.68 31.98
CA VAL A 467 -0.59 -20.04 31.10
C VAL A 467 -1.04 -18.60 30.84
N THR A 468 -0.37 -17.63 31.44
CA THR A 468 -0.63 -16.20 31.22
C THR A 468 0.27 -15.70 30.09
N LEU A 469 -0.34 -15.08 29.08
CA LEU A 469 0.35 -14.46 27.95
C LEU A 469 0.84 -13.05 28.31
N LYS A 470 1.78 -12.52 27.51
CA LYS A 470 2.29 -11.15 27.66
C LYS A 470 1.23 -10.05 27.42
N ASP A 471 0.12 -10.40 26.78
CA ASP A 471 -1.07 -9.54 26.62
C ASP A 471 -2.10 -9.71 27.75
N GLY A 472 -1.71 -10.32 28.88
CA GLY A 472 -2.54 -10.49 30.08
C GLY A 472 -3.54 -11.66 30.02
N ARG A 473 -3.91 -12.13 28.82
CA ARG A 473 -4.86 -13.24 28.67
C ARG A 473 -4.31 -14.52 29.29
N THR A 474 -5.14 -15.25 30.02
CA THR A 474 -4.73 -16.49 30.70
C THR A 474 -5.54 -17.68 30.18
N ARG A 475 -4.86 -18.79 29.89
CA ARG A 475 -5.47 -20.06 29.47
C ARG A 475 -5.05 -21.18 30.42
N THR A 476 -6.03 -21.85 31.03
CA THR A 476 -5.77 -23.03 31.86
C THR A 476 -5.78 -24.30 31.01
N VAL A 477 -4.72 -25.09 31.12
CA VAL A 477 -4.68 -26.48 30.66
C VAL A 477 -4.67 -27.43 31.86
N ALA A 478 -5.12 -28.66 31.66
CA ALA A 478 -5.17 -29.66 32.72
C ALA A 478 -4.81 -31.05 32.20
N THR A 479 -4.34 -31.91 33.12
CA THR A 479 -4.24 -33.35 32.93
C THR A 479 -4.58 -34.04 34.24
N THR A 480 -4.88 -35.34 34.20
CA THR A 480 -5.23 -36.13 35.38
C THR A 480 -4.13 -37.15 35.64
N LEU A 481 -3.53 -37.08 36.84
CA LEU A 481 -2.48 -38.01 37.27
C LEU A 481 -2.94 -38.77 38.52
N ARG A 482 -2.50 -40.02 38.65
CA ARG A 482 -2.84 -40.92 39.78
C ARG A 482 -1.54 -41.49 40.34
N ARG A 483 -1.40 -41.61 41.67
CA ARG A 483 -0.29 -42.33 42.30
C ARG A 483 -0.55 -43.84 42.24
N CYS A 484 0.43 -44.65 41.86
CA CYS A 484 0.32 -46.10 42.04
C CYS A 484 0.11 -46.44 43.52
N GLY A 485 -0.64 -47.52 43.77
CA GLY A 485 -0.90 -48.08 45.11
C GLY A 485 0.34 -48.09 45.98
#